data_AF-A0A1G8HDG1-F1
#
_entry.id   AF-A0A1G8HDG1-F1
#
_cell.length_a   1.000
_cell.length_b   1.000
_cell.length_c   1.000
_cell.angle_alpha   90.00
_cell.angle_beta   90.00
_cell.angle_gamma   90.00
#
_symmetry.space_group_name_H-M   'P 1'
#
loop_
_entity.id
_entity.type
_entity.pdbx_description
1 polymer ?
#
loop_
_entity_poly.entity_id
_entity_poly.type
_entity_poly.pdbx_seq_one_letter_code
_entity_poly.pdbx_strand_id
1 'polypeptide(L)' 'MAEKMEALASQQSGFLGVESAREDVGITVSYWSDIDSIKKWRANLEHQEAQRLGHEKGYPLRSM' A
#
# COMPACT_ATOMS: atom_id res chain seq x y z
N MET A 1 -5.30 5.32 8.51
CA MET A 1 -4.88 4.76 7.20
C MET A 1 -3.64 3.91 7.34
N ALA A 2 -2.56 4.45 7.93
CA ALA A 2 -1.31 3.72 8.16
C ALA A 2 -1.52 2.37 8.85
N GLU A 3 -2.30 2.30 9.94
CA GLU A 3 -2.58 1.06 10.68
C GLU A 3 -3.31 0.01 9.83
N LYS A 4 -4.19 0.45 8.92
CA LYS A 4 -4.95 -0.46 8.04
C LYS A 4 -4.05 -0.99 6.93
N MET A 5 -3.16 -0.16 6.40
CA MET A 5 -2.14 -0.58 5.42
C MET A 5 -1.11 -1.50 6.05
N GLU A 6 -0.70 -1.24 7.29
CA GLU A 6 0.18 -2.12 8.07
C GLU A 6 -0.46 -3.49 8.31
N ALA A 7 -1.71 -3.53 8.77
CA ALA A 7 -2.43 -4.80 8.98
C ALA A 7 -2.62 -5.59 7.68
N LEU A 8 -2.80 -4.92 6.54
CA LEU A 8 -2.93 -5.56 5.23
C LEU A 8 -1.58 -6.03 4.69
N ALA A 9 -0.51 -5.25 4.88
CA ALA A 9 0.85 -5.62 4.51
C ALA A 9 1.31 -6.84 5.33
N SER A 10 0.98 -6.87 6.63
CA SER A 10 1.28 -7.99 7.53
C SER A 10 0.59 -9.30 7.14
N GLN A 11 -0.44 -9.27 6.31
CA GLN A 11 -1.10 -10.47 5.78
C GLN A 11 -0.46 -10.99 4.49
N GLN A 12 0.46 -10.23 3.87
CA GLN A 12 1.11 -10.64 2.64
C GLN A 12 2.28 -11.58 2.93
N SER A 13 2.37 -12.67 2.16
CA SER A 13 3.50 -13.60 2.23
C SER A 13 4.80 -12.88 1.86
N GLY A 14 5.80 -12.96 2.74
CA GLY A 14 7.09 -12.28 2.56
C GLY A 14 7.16 -10.88 3.14
N PHE A 15 6.15 -10.44 3.90
CA PHE A 15 6.25 -9.24 4.73
C PHE A 15 7.13 -9.53 5.97
N LEU A 16 8.20 -8.75 6.13
CA LEU A 16 9.13 -8.89 7.26
C LEU A 16 8.77 -7.93 8.41
N GLY A 17 8.18 -6.78 8.07
CA GLY A 17 7.82 -5.75 9.03
C GLY A 17 7.58 -4.42 8.33
N VAL A 18 7.01 -3.48 9.07
CA VAL A 18 6.88 -2.09 8.63
C VAL A 18 7.22 -1.18 9.79
N GLU A 19 7.90 -0.09 9.48
CA GLU A 19 8.23 0.95 10.42
C GLU A 19 7.57 2.25 9.96
N SER A 20 6.78 2.86 10.84
CA SER A 20 6.09 4.11 10.54
C SER A 20 6.68 5.23 11.39
N ALA A 21 7.41 6.14 10.73
CA ALA A 21 7.97 7.33 11.36
C ALA A 21 6.95 8.48 11.24
N ARG A 22 6.42 8.93 12.38
CA ARG A 22 5.60 10.14 12.48
C ARG A 22 6.37 11.19 13.28
N GLU A 23 7.29 11.88 12.62
CA GLU A 23 7.94 13.06 13.19
C GLU A 23 7.40 14.34 12.55
N ASP A 24 7.58 14.52 11.24
CA ASP A 24 7.12 15.73 10.52
C ASP A 24 6.43 15.39 9.19
N VAL A 25 6.98 14.42 8.46
CA VAL A 25 6.34 13.75 7.32
C VAL A 25 6.07 12.31 7.74
N GLY A 26 4.82 11.87 7.66
CA GLY A 26 4.47 10.48 7.97
C GLY A 26 5.04 9.53 6.93
N ILE A 27 6.24 8.98 7.17
CA ILE A 27 6.90 8.03 6.27
C ILE A 27 6.61 6.62 6.78
N THR A 28 6.23 5.72 5.87
CA THR A 28 6.01 4.30 6.17
C THR A 28 7.00 3.47 5.35
N VAL A 29 7.91 2.77 6.02
CA VAL A 29 8.94 1.94 5.41
C VAL A 29 8.60 0.48 5.66
N SER A 30 8.28 -0.27 4.60
CA SER A 30 7.95 -1.69 4.67
C SER A 30 9.10 -2.57 4.17
N TYR A 31 9.47 -3.57 4.96
CA TYR A 31 10.50 -4.56 4.65
C TYR A 31 9.89 -5.84 4.08
N TRP A 32 10.49 -6.33 2.99
CA TRP A 32 9.98 -7.48 2.25
C TRP A 32 11.11 -8.48 2.00
N SER A 33 10.80 -9.77 2.11
CA SER A 33 11.74 -10.86 1.84
C SER A 33 12.02 -11.01 0.36
N ASP A 34 11.07 -10.62 -0.51
CA ASP A 34 11.13 -10.86 -1.94
C ASP A 34 10.47 -9.73 -2.76
N ILE A 35 10.97 -9.55 -3.98
CA ILE A 35 10.46 -8.54 -4.93
C ILE A 35 9.05 -8.89 -5.43
N ASP A 36 8.72 -10.19 -5.50
CA ASP A 36 7.40 -10.60 -5.97
C ASP A 36 6.29 -10.23 -4.98
N SER A 37 6.60 -10.29 -3.68
CA SER A 37 5.70 -9.90 -2.60
C SER A 37 5.39 -8.41 -2.60
N ILE A 38 6.41 -7.55 -2.75
CA ILE A 38 6.20 -6.10 -2.84
C ILE A 38 5.45 -5.70 -4.12
N LYS A 39 5.62 -6.42 -5.24
CA LYS A 39 4.84 -6.18 -6.47
C LYS A 39 3.35 -6.48 -6.26
N LYS A 40 3.02 -7.62 -5.64
CA LYS A 40 1.64 -7.97 -5.31
C LYS A 40 1.02 -6.98 -4.34
N TRP A 41 1.79 -6.55 -3.34
CA TRP A 41 1.38 -5.50 -2.42
C TRP A 41 1.10 -4.16 -3.12
N ARG A 42 1.99 -3.71 -4.00
CA ARG A 42 1.82 -2.47 -4.77
C ARG A 42 0.57 -2.53 -5.66
N ALA A 43 0.34 -3.65 -6.34
CA ALA A 43 -0.87 -3.85 -7.13
C ALA A 43 -2.16 -3.84 -6.26
N ASN A 44 -2.10 -4.38 -5.04
CA ASN A 44 -3.22 -4.33 -4.09
C ASN A 44 -3.51 -2.88 -3.65
N LEU A 45 -2.47 -2.11 -3.33
CA LEU A 45 -2.59 -0.70 -3.00
C LEU A 45 -3.13 0.14 -4.16
N GLU A 46 -2.63 -0.05 -5.39
CA GLU A 46 -3.14 0.62 -6.59
C GLU A 46 -4.63 0.30 -6.81
N HIS A 47 -5.04 -0.96 -6.60
CA HIS A 47 -6.45 -1.35 -6.65
C HIS A 47 -7.28 -0.70 -5.54
N GLN A 48 -6.79 -0.66 -4.30
CA GLN A 48 -7.50 -0.01 -3.20
C GLN A 48 -7.60 1.50 -3.39
N GLU A 49 -6.54 2.13 -3.88
CA GLU A 49 -6.52 3.56 -4.17
C GLU A 49 -7.44 3.89 -5.34
N ALA A 50 -7.44 3.08 -6.40
CA ALA A 50 -8.39 3.20 -7.51
C ALA A 50 -9.85 2.99 -7.06
N GLN A 51 -10.11 2.04 -6.16
CA GLN A 51 -11.46 1.83 -5.61
C GLN A 51 -11.89 3.02 -4.74
N ARG A 52 -10.96 3.57 -3.95
CA ARG A 52 -11.21 4.72 -3.08
C ARG A 52 -11.44 5.99 -3.89
N LEU A 53 -10.60 6.25 -4.89
CA LEU A 53 -10.77 7.33 -5.86
C LEU A 53 -12.06 7.16 -6.65
N GLY A 54 -12.41 5.94 -7.07
CA GLY A 54 -13.69 5.66 -7.72
C GLY A 54 -14.92 5.99 -6.86
N HIS A 55 -14.80 5.87 -5.54
CA HIS A 55 -15.84 6.26 -4.58
C HIS A 55 -15.87 7.78 -4.29
N GLU A 56 -14.73 8.47 -4.30
CA GLU A 56 -14.65 9.90 -3.96
C GLU A 56 -14.74 10.83 -5.20
N LYS A 57 -14.28 10.39 -6.37
CA LYS A 57 -14.31 11.12 -7.66
C LYS A 57 -14.28 10.13 -8.82
N GLY A 58 -15.42 9.96 -9.51
CA GLY A 58 -15.45 9.29 -10.82
C GLY A 58 -14.60 10.04 -11.86
N TYR A 59 -13.31 9.72 -11.95
CA TYR A 59 -12.43 10.17 -13.02
C TYR A 59 -11.61 9.00 -13.60
N PRO A 60 -11.58 8.88 -14.93
CA PRO A 60 -11.10 7.68 -15.61
C PRO A 60 -9.60 7.51 -15.49
N LEU A 61 -9.19 6.29 -15.10
CA LEU A 61 -7.84 5.77 -15.35
C LEU A 61 -7.61 5.77 -16.87
N ARG A 62 -6.97 6.82 -17.37
CA ARG A 62 -6.38 6.82 -18.70
C ARG A 62 -4.94 6.35 -18.55
N SER A 63 -4.77 5.03 -18.62
CA SER A 63 -3.48 4.40 -18.85
C SER A 63 -2.89 4.91 -20.16
N MET A 64 -1.60 5.23 -20.14
CA MET A 64 -0.78 5.36 -21.35
C MET A 64 0.63 4.86 -21.05
#